data_AF-A0AB73PLM7-F1
#
_entry.id   AF-A0AB73PLM7-F1
#
_cell.length_a   1.000
_cell.length_b   1.000
_cell.length_c   1.000
_cell.angle_alpha   90.00
_cell.angle_beta   90.00
_cell.angle_gamma   90.00
#
_symmetry.space_group_name_H-M   'P 1'
#
loop_
_entity.id
_entity.type
_entity.pdbx_description
1 polymer ?
#
loop_
_entity_poly.entity_id
_entity_poly.type
_entity_poly.pdbx_seq_one_letter_code
_entity_poly.pdbx_strand_id
1 'polypeptide(L)'
;MIAPPLVVWAIVMHSWQMAFIISGALSFIWAMAWLIFYKHPRDQKHLTDEERDYIINGQEAQHQVSTAKKMSVGQILRNRQFWGIALPRFLAEPAWGTFNAWIPLFMFKVYGFNLKEIAMFAWMPMLFADLGCILGGYLPPLFQRWFGVNLIVSRKMVVTLGAVLMIGPGMIGLFTNPYVAIMLLCIGGFAHQALSGALITLSSDVFGRNEVATANGLTGMSAWLASTLFALVVGALADTIGFSPLFAVLAVFDLLGALVIWTVLQNKPAIEVAQETHNDPAPQH
;
A
#
# COMPACT_ATOMS: atom_id res chain seq x y z
N MET A 1 13.13 6.74 6.52
CA MET A 1 14.52 6.41 6.89
C MET A 1 15.22 7.49 7.70
N ILE A 2 15.30 8.75 7.21
CA ILE A 2 16.06 9.85 7.87
C ILE A 2 15.26 10.57 8.97
N ALA A 3 13.92 10.54 8.88
CA ALA A 3 13.06 11.32 9.76
C ALA A 3 13.19 10.95 11.26
N PRO A 4 13.15 9.66 11.69
CA PRO A 4 13.25 9.35 13.12
C PRO A 4 14.58 9.78 13.76
N PRO A 5 15.76 9.51 13.16
CA PRO A 5 17.03 10.03 13.67
C PRO A 5 17.09 11.56 13.71
N LEU A 6 16.57 12.23 12.68
CA LEU A 6 16.51 13.70 12.62
C LEU A 6 15.64 14.28 13.75
N VAL A 7 14.47 13.68 14.01
CA VAL A 7 13.56 14.10 15.08
C VAL A 7 14.19 13.89 16.45
N VAL A 8 14.82 12.74 16.68
CA VAL A 8 15.51 12.45 17.95
C VAL A 8 16.68 13.41 18.16
N TRP A 9 17.49 13.67 17.12
CA TRP A 9 18.57 14.66 17.19
C TRP A 9 18.04 16.06 17.54
N ALA A 10 16.94 16.49 16.91
CA ALA A 10 16.32 17.78 17.21
C ALA A 10 15.80 17.86 18.65
N ILE A 11 15.19 16.79 19.18
CA ILE A 11 14.71 16.72 20.56
C ILE A 11 15.86 16.74 21.56
N VAL A 12 16.93 15.98 21.31
CA VAL A 12 18.07 15.84 22.24
C VAL A 12 18.94 17.09 22.28
N MET A 13 19.19 17.72 21.13
CA MET A 13 20.09 18.88 21.02
C MET A 13 19.39 20.22 21.20
N HIS A 14 18.09 20.28 20.88
CA HIS A 14 17.31 21.51 20.93
C HIS A 14 15.98 21.29 21.65
N SER A 15 14.90 21.11 20.89
CA SER A 15 13.55 20.94 21.40
C SER A 15 12.69 20.22 20.37
N TRP A 16 11.54 19.70 20.80
CA TRP A 16 10.60 19.03 19.90
C TRP A 16 10.05 19.97 18.80
N GLN A 17 9.93 21.27 19.08
CA GLN A 17 9.46 22.27 18.10
C GLN A 17 10.44 22.40 16.92
N MET A 18 11.75 22.26 17.16
CA MET A 18 12.75 22.35 16.09
C MET A 18 12.58 21.26 15.03
N ALA A 19 12.10 20.06 15.42
CA ALA A 19 11.81 19.00 14.47
C ALA A 19 10.74 19.44 13.43
N PHE A 20 9.71 20.17 13.86
CA PHE A 20 8.66 20.70 12.99
C PHE A 20 9.17 21.86 12.11
N ILE A 21 10.00 22.74 12.67
CA ILE A 21 10.58 23.86 11.90
C ILE A 21 11.47 23.33 10.77
N ILE A 22 12.35 22.37 11.08
CA ILE A 22 13.27 21.78 10.10
C ILE A 22 12.51 21.04 8.99
N SER A 23 11.54 20.18 9.34
CA SER A 23 10.76 19.44 8.35
C SER A 23 9.92 20.37 7.47
N GLY A 24 9.32 21.41 8.05
CA GLY A 24 8.58 22.44 7.34
C GLY A 24 9.45 23.22 6.35
N ALA A 25 10.61 23.70 6.80
CA ALA A 25 11.55 24.43 5.95
C ALA A 25 12.03 23.58 4.76
N LEU A 26 12.41 22.32 5.00
CA LEU A 26 12.81 21.39 3.93
C LEU A 26 11.68 21.16 2.93
N SER A 27 10.43 21.06 3.40
CA SER A 27 9.25 20.90 2.53
C SER A 27 9.03 22.13 1.64
N PHE A 28 9.21 23.34 2.16
CA PHE A 28 9.13 24.57 1.36
C PHE A 28 10.24 24.67 0.33
N ILE A 29 11.48 24.32 0.71
CA ILE A 29 12.62 24.28 -0.22
C ILE A 29 12.32 23.31 -1.37
N TRP A 30 11.81 22.12 -1.05
CA TRP A 30 11.43 21.12 -2.06
C TRP A 30 10.28 21.60 -2.96
N ALA A 31 9.24 22.22 -2.40
CA ALA A 31 8.13 22.77 -3.17
C ALA A 31 8.61 23.86 -4.16
N MET A 32 9.49 24.76 -3.71
CA MET A 32 10.09 25.76 -4.60
C MET A 32 10.94 25.12 -5.70
N ALA A 33 11.77 24.12 -5.35
CA ALA A 33 12.54 23.39 -6.35
C ALA A 33 11.61 22.72 -7.39
N TRP A 34 10.53 22.07 -6.94
CA TRP A 34 9.54 21.47 -7.84
C TRP A 34 8.93 22.50 -8.80
N LEU A 35 8.51 23.67 -8.30
CA LEU A 35 7.92 24.74 -9.13
C LEU A 35 8.92 25.31 -10.17
N ILE A 36 10.22 25.31 -9.86
CA ILE A 36 11.26 25.83 -10.75
C ILE A 36 11.66 24.78 -11.81
N PHE A 37 11.82 23.52 -11.40
CA PHE A 37 12.42 22.48 -12.25
C PHE A 37 11.39 21.61 -12.98
N TYR A 38 10.20 21.39 -12.41
CA TYR A 38 9.19 20.54 -13.04
C TYR A 38 8.52 21.23 -14.21
N LYS A 39 8.58 20.59 -15.39
CA LYS A 39 7.84 20.99 -16.60
C LYS A 39 7.26 19.74 -17.24
N HIS A 40 6.09 19.88 -17.87
CA HIS A 40 5.52 18.80 -18.68
C HIS A 40 6.54 18.40 -19.77
N PRO A 41 6.64 17.11 -20.17
CA PRO A 41 7.61 16.69 -21.19
C PRO A 41 7.56 17.51 -22.49
N ARG A 42 6.37 18.00 -22.86
CA ARG A 42 6.16 18.91 -24.01
C ARG A 42 6.87 20.27 -23.86
N ASP A 43 7.08 20.74 -22.65
CA ASP A 43 7.65 22.07 -22.35
C ASP A 43 9.04 21.98 -21.71
N GLN A 44 9.54 20.76 -21.50
CA GLN A 44 10.84 20.53 -20.88
C GLN A 44 11.95 20.76 -21.91
N LYS A 45 12.83 21.72 -21.62
CA LYS A 45 13.93 22.11 -22.53
C LYS A 45 15.15 21.18 -22.45
N HIS A 46 15.24 20.38 -21.40
CA HIS A 46 16.35 19.46 -21.16
C HIS A 46 16.15 18.07 -21.80
N LEU A 47 14.98 17.82 -22.42
CA LEU A 47 14.72 16.58 -23.16
C LEU A 47 15.26 16.72 -24.57
N THR A 48 15.96 15.69 -25.04
CA THR A 48 16.29 15.54 -26.46
C THR A 48 15.01 15.34 -27.27
N ASP A 49 15.04 15.68 -28.56
CA ASP A 49 13.87 15.48 -29.43
C ASP A 49 13.53 14.00 -29.56
N GLU A 50 14.55 13.12 -29.61
CA GLU A 50 14.41 11.67 -29.62
C GLU A 50 13.69 11.15 -28.37
N GLU A 51 14.10 11.59 -27.17
CA GLU A 51 13.47 11.19 -25.91
C GLU A 51 12.07 11.79 -25.77
N ARG A 52 11.88 13.05 -26.19
CA ARG A 52 10.58 13.72 -26.22
C ARG A 52 9.59 12.94 -27.09
N ASP A 53 10.01 12.57 -28.29
CA ASP A 53 9.18 11.81 -29.22
C ASP A 53 8.93 10.39 -28.71
N TYR A 54 9.94 9.73 -28.12
CA TYR A 54 9.74 8.43 -27.47
C TYR A 54 8.69 8.50 -26.35
N ILE A 55 8.75 9.52 -25.49
CA ILE A 55 7.80 9.70 -24.40
C ILE A 55 6.40 10.07 -24.94
N ILE A 56 6.29 11.04 -25.86
CA ILE A 56 4.99 11.50 -26.38
C ILE A 56 4.33 10.43 -27.25
N ASN A 57 5.08 9.76 -28.11
CA ASN A 57 4.53 8.69 -28.96
C ASN A 57 4.30 7.40 -28.17
N GLY A 58 5.17 7.10 -27.19
CA GLY A 58 4.98 5.99 -26.25
C GLY A 58 3.80 6.19 -25.29
N GLN A 59 3.31 7.42 -25.15
CA GLN A 59 2.08 7.73 -24.42
C GLN A 59 0.80 7.32 -25.18
N GLU A 60 0.85 6.94 -26.47
CA GLU A 60 -0.34 6.77 -27.31
C GLU A 60 -0.50 5.40 -28.00
N ALA A 61 -1.45 4.60 -27.50
CA ALA A 61 -2.34 3.71 -28.27
C ALA A 61 -3.58 3.29 -27.43
N GLN A 62 -3.40 2.96 -26.14
CA GLN A 62 -4.49 2.67 -25.19
C GLN A 62 -5.18 3.91 -24.60
N HIS A 63 -4.68 5.10 -24.94
CA HIS A 63 -5.03 6.38 -24.33
C HIS A 63 -5.65 7.37 -25.32
N GLN A 64 -5.71 7.03 -26.60
CA GLN A 64 -6.50 7.83 -27.54
C GLN A 64 -7.96 7.80 -27.12
N VAL A 65 -8.54 9.00 -27.10
CA VAL A 65 -9.92 9.38 -26.77
C VAL A 65 -10.91 8.23 -26.91
N SER A 66 -11.01 7.39 -25.88
CA SER A 66 -12.18 6.54 -25.77
C SER A 66 -13.31 7.50 -25.42
N THR A 67 -14.19 7.74 -26.38
CA THR A 67 -15.51 8.35 -26.19
C THR A 67 -16.38 7.57 -25.19
N ALA A 68 -15.86 6.50 -24.57
CA ALA A 68 -16.48 5.82 -23.47
C ALA A 68 -16.70 6.77 -22.29
N LYS A 69 -17.98 6.99 -22.00
CA LYS A 69 -18.48 7.73 -20.85
C LYS A 69 -17.81 7.23 -19.57
N LYS A 70 -17.16 8.14 -18.84
CA LYS A 70 -16.60 7.86 -17.51
C LYS A 70 -17.66 7.19 -16.63
N MET A 71 -17.29 6.08 -15.97
CA MET A 71 -18.17 5.45 -14.98
C MET A 71 -18.50 6.44 -13.87
N SER A 72 -19.79 6.57 -13.52
CA SER A 72 -20.19 7.31 -12.33
C SER A 72 -19.75 6.57 -11.07
N VAL A 73 -19.62 7.30 -9.95
CA VAL A 73 -19.28 6.70 -8.64
C VAL A 73 -20.23 5.56 -8.29
N GLY A 74 -21.54 5.72 -8.56
CA GLY A 74 -22.53 4.66 -8.33
C GLY A 74 -22.31 3.41 -9.18
N GLN A 75 -21.85 3.56 -10.43
CA GLN A 75 -21.49 2.43 -11.28
C GLN A 75 -20.23 1.71 -10.78
N ILE A 76 -19.24 2.45 -10.30
CA ILE A 76 -18.01 1.88 -9.70
C ILE A 76 -18.37 1.08 -8.44
N LEU A 77 -19.20 1.64 -7.55
CA LEU A 77 -19.60 0.98 -6.30
C LEU A 77 -20.50 -0.26 -6.53
N ARG A 78 -21.21 -0.35 -7.65
CA ARG A 78 -21.96 -1.56 -8.04
C ARG A 78 -21.09 -2.61 -8.72
N ASN A 79 -19.88 -2.26 -9.15
CA ASN A 79 -18.99 -3.17 -9.84
C ASN A 79 -18.34 -4.15 -8.84
N ARG A 80 -18.48 -5.45 -9.06
CA ARG A 80 -17.85 -6.50 -8.25
C ARG A 80 -16.32 -6.35 -8.22
N GLN A 81 -15.72 -5.92 -9.33
CA GLN A 81 -14.27 -5.70 -9.45
C GLN A 81 -13.76 -4.64 -8.46
N PHE A 82 -14.57 -3.60 -8.19
CA PHE A 82 -14.24 -2.59 -7.19
C PHE A 82 -14.11 -3.24 -5.80
N TRP A 83 -15.09 -4.04 -5.39
CA TRP A 83 -15.06 -4.71 -4.09
C TRP A 83 -13.98 -5.78 -3.98
N GLY A 84 -13.59 -6.38 -5.11
CA GLY A 84 -12.43 -7.27 -5.20
C GLY A 84 -11.10 -6.60 -4.87
N ILE A 85 -11.02 -5.27 -4.92
CA ILE A 85 -9.83 -4.47 -4.54
C ILE A 85 -10.07 -3.73 -3.22
N ALA A 86 -11.26 -3.14 -3.03
CA ALA A 86 -11.59 -2.33 -1.87
C ALA A 86 -11.57 -3.15 -0.56
N LEU A 87 -12.14 -4.37 -0.56
CA LEU A 87 -12.21 -5.20 0.64
C LEU A 87 -10.83 -5.71 1.10
N PRO A 88 -9.97 -6.27 0.21
CA PRO A 88 -8.61 -6.62 0.63
C PRO A 88 -7.82 -5.42 1.14
N ARG A 89 -7.95 -4.24 0.51
CA ARG A 89 -7.30 -3.02 1.00
C ARG A 89 -7.84 -2.59 2.36
N PHE A 90 -9.15 -2.63 2.57
CA PHE A 90 -9.79 -2.36 3.86
C PHE A 90 -9.25 -3.29 4.96
N LEU A 91 -9.06 -4.57 4.65
CA LEU A 91 -8.55 -5.54 5.63
C LEU A 91 -7.05 -5.38 5.91
N ALA A 92 -6.25 -5.05 4.89
CA ALA A 92 -4.79 -4.97 5.02
C ALA A 92 -4.28 -3.65 5.64
N GLU A 93 -4.88 -2.50 5.29
CA GLU A 93 -4.38 -1.18 5.70
C GLU A 93 -4.28 -0.94 7.23
N PRO A 94 -5.13 -1.52 8.09
CA PRO A 94 -4.93 -1.54 9.54
C PRO A 94 -3.53 -1.94 10.01
N ALA A 95 -2.87 -2.86 9.29
CA ALA A 95 -1.52 -3.30 9.65
C ALA A 95 -0.51 -2.16 9.50
N TRP A 96 -0.59 -1.40 8.41
CA TRP A 96 0.26 -0.24 8.17
C TRP A 96 0.05 0.88 9.18
N GLY A 97 -1.21 1.17 9.50
CA GLY A 97 -1.56 2.14 10.54
C GLY A 97 -0.95 1.75 11.89
N THR A 98 -1.06 0.48 12.25
CA THR A 98 -0.51 -0.07 13.49
C THR A 98 1.01 0.02 13.52
N PHE A 99 1.67 -0.35 12.42
CA PHE A 99 3.14 -0.31 12.34
C PHE A 99 3.69 1.10 12.52
N ASN A 100 3.09 2.10 11.85
CA ASN A 100 3.58 3.47 11.93
C ASN A 100 3.37 4.12 13.29
N ALA A 101 2.19 3.93 13.90
CA ALA A 101 1.84 4.67 15.10
C ALA A 101 2.17 3.93 16.41
N TRP A 102 2.26 2.59 16.40
CA TRP A 102 2.40 1.82 17.64
C TRP A 102 3.70 1.02 17.78
N ILE A 103 4.54 0.83 16.76
CA ILE A 103 5.82 0.10 16.93
C ILE A 103 6.69 0.70 18.05
N PRO A 104 6.98 2.02 18.08
CA PRO A 104 7.79 2.59 19.16
C PRO A 104 7.16 2.37 20.54
N LEU A 105 5.85 2.55 20.64
CA LEU A 105 5.12 2.36 21.90
C LEU A 105 5.08 0.89 22.34
N PHE A 106 4.95 -0.04 21.41
CA PHE A 106 5.04 -1.46 21.63
C PHE A 106 6.42 -1.86 22.17
N MET A 107 7.50 -1.38 21.54
CA MET A 107 8.87 -1.63 22.00
C MET A 107 9.11 -1.08 23.41
N PHE A 108 8.58 0.10 23.70
CA PHE A 108 8.62 0.69 25.04
C PHE A 108 7.83 -0.13 26.07
N LYS A 109 6.54 -0.41 25.82
CA LYS A 109 5.65 -1.05 26.80
C LYS A 109 5.93 -2.54 27.02
N VAL A 110 6.30 -3.27 25.97
CA VAL A 110 6.46 -4.73 26.03
C VAL A 110 7.89 -5.14 26.34
N TYR A 111 8.87 -4.45 25.76
CA TYR A 111 10.29 -4.80 25.91
C TYR A 111 11.09 -3.81 26.76
N GLY A 112 10.46 -2.74 27.26
CA GLY A 112 11.13 -1.76 28.13
C GLY A 112 12.18 -0.91 27.44
N PHE A 113 12.14 -0.81 26.10
CA PHE A 113 13.16 -0.07 25.34
C PHE A 113 13.16 1.41 25.72
N ASN A 114 14.34 1.97 25.97
CA ASN A 114 14.49 3.40 26.15
C ASN A 114 14.51 4.16 24.79
N LEU A 115 14.48 5.50 24.84
CA LEU A 115 14.43 6.34 23.65
C LEU A 115 15.59 6.08 22.67
N LYS A 116 16.79 5.78 23.18
CA LYS A 116 17.97 5.51 22.35
C LYS A 116 17.83 4.18 21.61
N GLU A 117 17.33 3.16 22.28
CA GLU A 117 17.07 1.85 21.67
C GLU A 117 15.96 1.93 20.61
N ILE A 118 14.87 2.65 20.91
CA ILE A 118 13.81 2.91 19.93
C ILE A 118 14.37 3.63 18.70
N ALA A 119 15.19 4.66 18.89
CA ALA A 119 15.83 5.37 17.77
C ALA A 119 16.74 4.45 16.93
N MET A 120 17.37 3.46 17.56
CA MET A 120 18.27 2.52 16.90
C MET A 120 17.54 1.44 16.10
N PHE A 121 16.33 1.04 16.50
CA PHE A 121 15.65 -0.13 15.91
C PHE A 121 14.31 0.18 15.22
N ALA A 122 13.58 1.22 15.60
CA ALA A 122 12.24 1.49 15.06
C ALA A 122 12.22 1.85 13.56
N TRP A 123 13.37 2.22 12.99
CA TRP A 123 13.51 2.47 11.55
C TRP A 123 13.67 1.18 10.72
N MET A 124 14.06 0.06 11.33
CA MET A 124 14.33 -1.19 10.61
C MET A 124 13.08 -1.75 9.91
N PRO A 125 11.90 -1.82 10.55
CA PRO A 125 10.68 -2.28 9.86
C PRO A 125 10.34 -1.41 8.64
N MET A 126 10.62 -0.11 8.71
CA MET A 126 10.42 0.82 7.59
C MET A 126 11.42 0.58 6.45
N LEU A 127 12.68 0.25 6.76
CA LEU A 127 13.65 -0.16 5.73
C LEU A 127 13.15 -1.39 4.97
N PHE A 128 12.66 -2.38 5.71
CA PHE A 128 12.17 -3.62 5.10
C PHE A 128 10.87 -3.39 4.34
N ALA A 129 10.04 -2.44 4.76
CA ALA A 129 8.91 -1.99 3.94
C ALA A 129 9.37 -1.41 2.60
N ASP A 130 10.40 -0.56 2.58
CA ASP A 130 10.97 -0.03 1.33
C ASP A 130 11.47 -1.18 0.42
N LEU A 131 12.13 -2.19 1.00
CA LEU A 131 12.54 -3.40 0.27
C LEU A 131 11.32 -4.19 -0.25
N GLY A 132 10.23 -4.26 0.51
CA GLY A 132 8.96 -4.88 0.11
C GLY A 132 8.32 -4.18 -1.07
N CYS A 133 8.37 -2.85 -1.12
CA CYS A 133 7.97 -2.03 -2.26
C CYS A 133 8.73 -2.42 -3.53
N ILE A 134 10.06 -2.45 -3.44
CA ILE A 134 10.94 -2.72 -4.59
C ILE A 134 10.77 -4.17 -5.05
N LEU A 135 11.01 -5.14 -4.16
CA LEU A 135 10.95 -6.56 -4.51
C LEU A 135 9.54 -6.99 -4.90
N GLY A 136 8.51 -6.49 -4.20
CA GLY A 136 7.11 -6.71 -4.54
C GLY A 136 6.73 -6.25 -5.94
N GLY A 137 7.39 -5.20 -6.46
CA GLY A 137 7.24 -4.74 -7.85
C GLY A 137 7.78 -5.73 -8.89
N TYR A 138 8.83 -6.48 -8.56
CA TYR A 138 9.47 -7.47 -9.44
C TYR A 138 8.87 -8.88 -9.35
N LEU A 139 8.14 -9.19 -8.28
CA LEU A 139 7.47 -10.49 -8.13
C LEU A 139 6.41 -10.81 -9.22
N PRO A 140 5.53 -9.90 -9.66
CA PRO A 140 4.52 -10.22 -10.66
C PRO A 140 5.10 -10.65 -12.02
N PRO A 141 6.05 -9.95 -12.66
CA PRO A 141 6.65 -10.43 -13.91
C PRO A 141 7.42 -11.74 -13.72
N LEU A 142 8.04 -11.93 -12.54
CA LEU A 142 8.68 -13.20 -12.18
C LEU A 142 7.66 -14.35 -12.12
N PHE A 143 6.53 -14.14 -11.46
CA PHE A 143 5.44 -15.10 -11.37
C PHE A 143 4.77 -15.38 -12.71
N GLN A 144 4.60 -14.37 -13.56
CA GLN A 144 4.12 -14.58 -14.94
C GLN A 144 5.08 -15.50 -15.70
N ARG A 145 6.38 -15.28 -15.59
CA ARG A 145 7.40 -16.10 -16.25
C ARG A 145 7.46 -17.54 -15.71
N TRP A 146 7.35 -17.72 -14.40
CA TRP A 146 7.49 -19.04 -13.76
C TRP A 146 6.22 -19.88 -13.80
N PHE A 147 5.05 -19.25 -13.62
CA PHE A 147 3.78 -19.95 -13.51
C PHE A 147 2.88 -19.79 -14.75
N GLY A 148 3.28 -18.98 -15.75
CA GLY A 148 2.50 -18.78 -16.97
C GLY A 148 1.15 -18.09 -16.76
N VAL A 149 1.00 -17.32 -15.68
CA VAL A 149 -0.26 -16.69 -15.28
C VAL A 149 -0.44 -15.30 -15.91
N ASN A 150 -1.67 -14.78 -15.91
CA ASN A 150 -1.93 -13.40 -16.31
C ASN A 150 -1.51 -12.37 -15.22
N LEU A 151 -1.51 -11.09 -15.58
CA LEU A 151 -1.05 -10.00 -14.70
C LEU A 151 -1.88 -9.89 -13.40
N ILE A 152 -3.20 -9.99 -13.49
CA ILE A 152 -4.07 -9.90 -12.31
C ILE A 152 -3.76 -11.06 -11.34
N VAL A 153 -3.62 -12.27 -11.87
CA VAL A 153 -3.28 -13.46 -11.08
C VAL A 153 -1.89 -13.33 -10.47
N SER A 154 -0.91 -12.77 -11.19
CA SER A 154 0.42 -12.55 -10.62
C SER A 154 0.39 -11.54 -9.46
N ARG A 155 -0.40 -10.47 -9.55
CA ARG A 155 -0.64 -9.53 -8.44
C ARG A 155 -1.33 -10.22 -7.26
N LYS A 156 -2.34 -11.06 -7.49
CA LYS A 156 -3.00 -11.85 -6.43
C LYS A 156 -2.04 -12.77 -5.69
N MET A 157 -1.08 -13.37 -6.39
CA MET A 157 -0.05 -14.18 -5.75
C MET A 157 0.88 -13.35 -4.87
N VAL A 158 1.23 -12.12 -5.26
CA VAL A 158 2.02 -11.21 -4.40
C VAL A 158 1.24 -10.85 -3.13
N VAL A 159 -0.05 -10.53 -3.27
CA VAL A 159 -0.94 -10.29 -2.13
C VAL A 159 -0.97 -11.51 -1.21
N THR A 160 -1.08 -12.71 -1.77
CA THR A 160 -1.11 -13.96 -1.00
C THR A 160 0.21 -14.21 -0.26
N LEU A 161 1.34 -13.96 -0.91
CA LEU A 161 2.66 -14.09 -0.30
C LEU A 161 2.81 -13.12 0.88
N GLY A 162 2.44 -11.85 0.70
CA GLY A 162 2.47 -10.87 1.79
C GLY A 162 1.54 -11.27 2.94
N ALA A 163 0.33 -11.74 2.65
CA ALA A 163 -0.61 -12.20 3.67
C ALA A 163 -0.09 -13.40 4.47
N VAL A 164 0.59 -14.35 3.84
CA VAL A 164 1.22 -15.49 4.53
C VAL A 164 2.40 -15.02 5.39
N LEU A 165 3.23 -14.11 4.88
CA LEU A 165 4.36 -13.57 5.66
C LEU A 165 3.89 -12.74 6.86
N MET A 166 2.67 -12.17 6.82
CA MET A 166 2.05 -11.47 7.94
C MET A 166 1.73 -12.33 9.15
N ILE A 167 1.72 -13.66 8.99
CA ILE A 167 1.65 -14.59 10.12
C ILE A 167 2.83 -14.36 11.09
N GLY A 168 4.00 -13.95 10.58
CA GLY A 168 5.18 -13.64 11.39
C GLY A 168 4.89 -12.59 12.47
N PRO A 169 4.57 -11.33 12.11
CA PRO A 169 4.10 -10.31 13.04
C PRO A 169 2.91 -10.78 13.90
N GLY A 170 1.99 -11.56 13.35
CA GLY A 170 0.86 -12.11 14.12
C GLY A 170 1.26 -13.01 15.29
N MET A 171 2.43 -13.64 15.21
CA MET A 171 3.00 -14.51 16.24
C MET A 171 3.92 -13.79 17.22
N ILE A 172 4.03 -12.46 17.16
CA ILE A 172 5.01 -11.70 17.97
C ILE A 172 4.87 -11.92 19.48
N GLY A 173 3.64 -12.16 19.97
CA GLY A 173 3.36 -12.42 21.38
C GLY A 173 3.88 -13.75 21.91
N LEU A 174 4.32 -14.65 21.04
CA LEU A 174 4.93 -15.92 21.42
C LEU A 174 6.41 -15.76 21.82
N PHE A 175 6.99 -14.58 21.61
CA PHE A 175 8.42 -14.34 21.78
C PHE A 175 8.69 -13.24 22.82
N THR A 176 9.52 -13.56 23.79
CA THR A 176 10.00 -12.63 24.81
C THR A 176 11.27 -11.88 24.39
N ASN A 177 11.98 -12.37 23.36
CA ASN A 177 13.21 -11.75 22.86
C ASN A 177 12.88 -10.54 21.96
N PRO A 178 13.32 -9.32 22.31
CA PRO A 178 13.02 -8.11 21.54
C PRO A 178 13.61 -8.14 20.12
N TYR A 179 14.75 -8.79 19.90
CA TYR A 179 15.36 -8.89 18.58
C TYR A 179 14.55 -9.78 17.64
N VAL A 180 13.94 -10.84 18.17
CA VAL A 180 13.00 -11.67 17.39
C VAL A 180 11.77 -10.85 17.03
N ALA A 181 11.25 -10.05 17.96
CA ALA A 181 10.12 -9.16 17.69
C ALA A 181 10.42 -8.14 16.60
N ILE A 182 11.60 -7.52 16.63
CA ILE A 182 12.07 -6.61 15.57
C ILE A 182 12.17 -7.35 14.23
N MET A 183 12.75 -8.55 14.20
CA MET A 183 12.83 -9.35 12.98
C MET A 183 11.45 -9.67 12.40
N LEU A 184 10.48 -10.05 13.25
CA LEU A 184 9.10 -10.30 12.82
C LEU A 184 8.44 -9.02 12.29
N LEU A 185 8.64 -7.87 12.93
CA LEU A 185 8.17 -6.57 12.42
C LEU A 185 8.82 -6.18 11.09
N CYS A 186 10.10 -6.51 10.86
CA CYS A 186 10.76 -6.34 9.56
C CYS A 186 10.13 -7.21 8.48
N ILE A 187 9.88 -8.49 8.77
CA ILE A 187 9.14 -9.39 7.86
C ILE A 187 7.74 -8.80 7.58
N GLY A 188 7.07 -8.28 8.60
CA GLY A 188 5.79 -7.59 8.46
C GLY A 188 5.88 -6.38 7.54
N GLY A 189 6.81 -5.45 7.79
CA GLY A 189 6.96 -4.25 6.97
C GLY A 189 7.15 -4.60 5.50
N PHE A 190 8.05 -5.55 5.22
CA PHE A 190 8.26 -6.11 3.88
C PHE A 190 6.98 -6.69 3.26
N ALA A 191 6.33 -7.57 4.01
CA ALA A 191 5.14 -8.28 3.56
C ALA A 191 3.98 -7.33 3.26
N HIS A 192 3.74 -6.36 4.16
CA HIS A 192 2.68 -5.36 4.00
C HIS A 192 2.91 -4.56 2.73
N GLN A 193 4.14 -4.07 2.54
CA GLN A 193 4.40 -3.12 1.49
C GLN A 193 4.41 -3.80 0.11
N ALA A 194 4.86 -5.05 0.02
CA ALA A 194 4.71 -5.87 -1.18
C ALA A 194 3.24 -6.13 -1.53
N LEU A 195 2.43 -6.53 -0.54
CA LEU A 195 0.98 -6.75 -0.69
C LEU A 195 0.26 -5.46 -1.11
N SER A 196 0.52 -4.35 -0.42
CA SER A 196 -0.14 -3.06 -0.64
C SER A 196 0.19 -2.49 -2.01
N GLY A 197 1.45 -2.61 -2.45
CA GLY A 197 1.86 -2.23 -3.81
C GLY A 197 1.11 -3.02 -4.89
N ALA A 198 0.93 -4.34 -4.70
CA ALA A 198 0.14 -5.16 -5.61
C ALA A 198 -1.35 -4.80 -5.62
N LEU A 199 -1.94 -4.46 -4.47
CA LEU A 199 -3.35 -4.03 -4.37
C LEU A 199 -3.60 -2.67 -5.04
N ILE A 200 -2.70 -1.70 -4.86
CA ILE A 200 -2.84 -0.36 -5.46
C ILE A 200 -2.76 -0.46 -6.99
N THR A 201 -1.79 -1.23 -7.50
CA THR A 201 -1.58 -1.40 -8.95
C THR A 201 -2.72 -2.17 -9.64
N LEU A 202 -3.43 -3.05 -8.92
CA LEU A 202 -4.63 -3.70 -9.46
C LEU A 202 -5.72 -2.70 -9.87
N SER A 203 -5.80 -1.51 -9.26
CA SER A 203 -6.77 -0.50 -9.67
C SER A 203 -6.52 -0.04 -11.12
N SER A 204 -5.26 0.14 -11.51
CA SER A 204 -4.88 0.49 -12.88
C SER A 204 -4.93 -0.67 -13.84
N ASP A 205 -4.76 -1.90 -13.36
CA ASP A 205 -4.84 -3.10 -14.19
C ASP A 205 -6.31 -3.47 -14.52
N VAL A 206 -7.26 -3.10 -13.66
CA VAL A 206 -8.67 -3.52 -13.74
C VAL A 206 -9.60 -2.43 -14.28
N PHE A 207 -9.36 -1.16 -13.94
CA PHE A 207 -10.23 -0.03 -14.35
C PHE A 207 -9.66 0.75 -15.52
N GLY A 208 -10.53 1.28 -16.38
CA GLY A 208 -10.14 2.08 -17.53
C GLY A 208 -9.61 3.47 -17.16
N ARG A 209 -8.93 4.12 -18.12
CA ARG A 209 -8.28 5.43 -17.95
C ARG A 209 -9.19 6.52 -17.36
N ASN A 210 -10.47 6.51 -17.72
CA ASN A 210 -11.42 7.58 -17.36
C ASN A 210 -11.89 7.47 -15.89
N GLU A 211 -11.94 6.25 -15.35
CA GLU A 211 -12.42 5.99 -13.98
C GLU A 211 -11.33 5.52 -13.01
N VAL A 212 -10.15 5.09 -13.47
CA VAL A 212 -9.07 4.53 -12.62
C VAL A 212 -8.72 5.44 -11.44
N ALA A 213 -8.63 6.75 -11.66
CA ALA A 213 -8.32 7.70 -10.58
C ALA A 213 -9.44 7.76 -9.53
N THR A 214 -10.71 7.69 -9.96
CA THR A 214 -11.87 7.70 -9.06
C THR A 214 -11.99 6.36 -8.32
N ALA A 215 -11.80 5.23 -9.02
CA ALA A 215 -11.79 3.91 -8.40
C ALA A 215 -10.65 3.76 -7.39
N ASN A 216 -9.41 4.15 -7.74
CA ASN A 216 -8.28 4.12 -6.82
C ASN A 216 -8.48 5.06 -5.62
N GLY A 217 -9.08 6.24 -5.83
CA GLY A 217 -9.45 7.15 -4.74
C GLY A 217 -10.46 6.52 -3.77
N LEU A 218 -11.51 5.86 -4.28
CA LEU A 218 -12.52 5.20 -3.45
C LEU A 218 -11.97 3.97 -2.71
N THR A 219 -11.13 3.15 -3.36
CA THR A 219 -10.45 2.02 -2.67
C THR A 219 -9.43 2.51 -1.65
N GLY A 220 -8.77 3.65 -1.91
CA GLY A 220 -7.91 4.31 -0.94
C GLY A 220 -8.69 4.83 0.26
N MET A 221 -9.83 5.46 0.03
CA MET A 221 -10.73 5.92 1.10
C MET A 221 -11.16 4.77 2.01
N SER A 222 -11.55 3.61 1.44
CA SER A 222 -11.91 2.44 2.25
C SER A 222 -10.74 1.93 3.09
N ALA A 223 -9.52 1.92 2.53
CA ALA A 223 -8.30 1.53 3.23
C ALA A 223 -8.02 2.43 4.44
N TRP A 224 -7.99 3.75 4.23
CA TRP A 224 -7.71 4.72 5.29
C TRP A 224 -8.83 4.78 6.34
N LEU A 225 -10.08 4.54 5.95
CA LEU A 225 -11.18 4.40 6.90
C LEU A 225 -10.96 3.19 7.82
N ALA A 226 -10.58 2.04 7.26
CA ALA A 226 -10.29 0.85 8.05
C ALA A 226 -9.11 1.07 9.01
N SER A 227 -8.03 1.67 8.50
CA SER A 227 -6.86 2.03 9.30
C SER A 227 -7.23 2.95 10.46
N THR A 228 -8.09 3.94 10.21
CA THR A 228 -8.61 4.87 11.24
C THR A 228 -9.46 4.14 12.28
N LEU A 229 -10.40 3.29 11.85
CA LEU A 229 -11.25 2.52 12.76
C LEU A 229 -10.42 1.58 13.64
N PHE A 230 -9.44 0.89 13.05
CA PHE A 230 -8.57 -0.02 13.79
C PHE A 230 -7.62 0.73 14.73
N ALA A 231 -7.11 1.89 14.32
CA ALA A 231 -6.35 2.78 15.19
C ALA A 231 -7.10 3.14 16.49
N LEU A 232 -8.41 3.41 16.41
CA LEU A 232 -9.25 3.64 17.57
C LEU A 232 -9.37 2.40 18.46
N VAL A 233 -9.51 1.22 17.85
CA VAL A 233 -9.55 -0.07 18.57
C VAL A 233 -8.23 -0.33 19.30
N VAL A 234 -7.09 -0.16 18.64
CA VAL A 234 -5.77 -0.31 19.26
C VAL A 234 -5.60 0.70 20.40
N GLY A 235 -5.97 1.97 20.19
CA GLY A 235 -5.90 2.99 21.24
C GLY A 235 -6.75 2.66 22.48
N ALA A 236 -7.92 2.05 22.30
CA ALA A 236 -8.82 1.69 23.41
C ALA A 236 -8.43 0.38 24.12
N LEU A 237 -7.83 -0.58 23.39
CA LEU A 237 -7.63 -1.94 23.89
C LEU A 237 -6.16 -2.32 24.15
N ALA A 238 -5.18 -1.63 23.57
CA ALA A 238 -3.77 -2.01 23.71
C ALA A 238 -3.30 -2.06 25.17
N ASP A 239 -3.87 -1.22 26.04
CA ASP A 239 -3.51 -1.15 27.46
C ASP A 239 -4.22 -2.21 28.32
N THR A 240 -5.30 -2.80 27.83
CA THR A 240 -6.09 -3.81 28.57
C THR A 240 -5.80 -5.23 28.12
N ILE A 241 -5.81 -5.50 26.81
CA ILE A 241 -5.57 -6.83 26.23
C ILE A 241 -4.14 -7.02 25.70
N GLY A 242 -3.34 -5.93 25.66
CA GLY A 242 -1.98 -5.94 25.12
C GLY A 242 -1.92 -5.86 23.59
N PHE A 243 -0.70 -5.72 23.08
CA PHE A 243 -0.45 -5.62 21.63
C PHE A 243 -0.52 -6.95 20.89
N SER A 244 -0.24 -8.07 21.57
CA SER A 244 -0.11 -9.38 20.93
C SER A 244 -1.39 -9.85 20.24
N PRO A 245 -2.58 -9.79 20.87
CA PRO A 245 -3.83 -10.15 20.20
C PRO A 245 -4.15 -9.24 19.02
N LEU A 246 -3.78 -7.96 19.10
CA LEU A 246 -4.01 -6.99 18.04
C LEU A 246 -3.19 -7.32 16.79
N PHE A 247 -1.92 -7.70 16.95
CA PHE A 247 -1.09 -8.19 15.83
C PHE A 247 -1.63 -9.49 15.23
N ALA A 248 -2.14 -10.41 16.05
CA ALA A 248 -2.75 -11.64 15.55
C ALA A 248 -4.01 -11.35 14.70
N VAL A 249 -4.85 -10.40 15.12
CA VAL A 249 -6.03 -9.96 14.34
C VAL A 249 -5.61 -9.37 13.00
N LEU A 250 -4.54 -8.59 12.94
CA LEU A 250 -4.02 -8.03 11.69
C LEU A 250 -3.60 -9.13 10.70
N ALA A 251 -2.88 -10.15 11.18
CA ALA A 251 -2.51 -11.30 10.34
C ALA A 251 -3.74 -12.03 9.80
N VAL A 252 -4.79 -12.18 10.61
CA VAL A 252 -6.07 -12.76 10.16
C VAL A 252 -6.73 -11.88 9.10
N PHE A 253 -6.73 -10.57 9.27
CA PHE A 253 -7.28 -9.64 8.26
C PHE A 253 -6.55 -9.75 6.94
N ASP A 254 -5.21 -9.82 6.93
CA ASP A 254 -4.44 -9.99 5.70
C ASP A 254 -4.75 -11.32 4.99
N LEU A 255 -4.88 -12.42 5.75
CA LEU A 255 -5.29 -13.72 5.20
C LEU A 255 -6.71 -13.71 4.64
N LEU A 256 -7.65 -13.03 5.32
CA LEU A 256 -9.00 -12.82 4.80
C LEU A 256 -8.98 -11.94 3.56
N GLY A 257 -8.12 -10.92 3.51
CA GLY A 257 -7.92 -10.07 2.33
C GLY A 257 -7.43 -10.88 1.13
N ALA A 258 -6.49 -11.80 1.35
CA ALA A 258 -6.05 -12.74 0.33
C ALA A 258 -7.19 -13.68 -0.10
N LEU A 259 -8.01 -14.21 0.81
CA LEU A 259 -9.16 -15.03 0.43
C LEU A 259 -10.17 -14.24 -0.42
N VAL A 260 -10.46 -13.00 -0.02
CA VAL A 260 -11.39 -12.11 -0.72
C VAL A 260 -10.89 -11.76 -2.12
N ILE A 261 -9.58 -11.51 -2.29
CA ILE A 261 -9.05 -11.16 -3.63
C ILE A 261 -9.18 -12.34 -4.61
N TRP A 262 -9.01 -13.58 -4.14
CA TRP A 262 -9.16 -14.76 -5.00
C TRP A 262 -10.62 -15.06 -5.35
N THR A 263 -11.55 -14.77 -4.45
CA THR A 263 -12.97 -15.12 -4.61
C THR A 263 -13.80 -14.01 -5.27
N VAL A 264 -13.47 -12.74 -5.03
CA VAL A 264 -14.27 -11.59 -5.48
C VAL A 264 -13.74 -10.99 -6.77
N LEU A 265 -12.42 -10.75 -6.86
CA LEU A 265 -11.81 -10.15 -8.04
C LEU A 265 -11.75 -11.17 -9.17
N GLN A 266 -12.21 -10.84 -10.38
CA GLN A 266 -12.09 -11.76 -11.51
C GLN A 266 -10.74 -11.55 -12.21
N ASN A 267 -10.30 -12.56 -12.95
CA ASN A 267 -8.99 -12.56 -13.62
C ASN A 267 -8.96 -11.75 -14.93
N LYS A 268 -9.97 -10.90 -15.17
CA LYS A 268 -10.16 -10.08 -16.38
C LYS A 268 -10.41 -8.60 -16.01
N PRO A 269 -10.04 -7.64 -16.87
CA PRO A 269 -10.38 -6.23 -16.74
C PRO A 269 -11.89 -5.98 -16.64
N ALA A 270 -12.31 -4.89 -15.99
CA ALA A 270 -13.73 -4.58 -15.79
C ALA A 270 -14.50 -4.34 -17.10
N ILE A 271 -13.82 -3.81 -18.13
CA ILE A 271 -14.42 -3.51 -19.44
C ILE A 271 -14.80 -4.82 -20.17
N GLU A 272 -13.94 -5.83 -20.13
CA GLU A 272 -14.20 -7.14 -20.76
C GLU A 272 -15.40 -7.85 -20.09
N VAL A 273 -15.49 -7.77 -18.76
CA VAL A 273 -16.60 -8.36 -17.99
C VAL A 273 -17.93 -7.68 -18.32
N ALA A 274 -17.93 -6.36 -18.50
CA ALA A 274 -19.12 -5.60 -18.89
C ALA A 274 -19.58 -5.95 -20.32
N GLN A 275 -18.66 -6.26 -21.23
CA GLN A 275 -18.98 -6.66 -22.60
C GLN A 275 -19.55 -8.09 -22.66
N GLU A 276 -19.02 -9.03 -21.88
CA GLU A 276 -19.56 -10.41 -21.81
C GLU A 276 -21.00 -10.43 -21.24
N THR A 277 -21.25 -9.67 -20.17
CA THR A 277 -22.60 -9.59 -19.57
C THR A 277 -23.65 -8.92 -20.47
N HIS A 278 -23.23 -8.09 -21.43
CA HIS A 278 -24.13 -7.50 -22.43
C HIS A 278 -24.34 -8.38 -23.66
N ASN A 279 -23.41 -9.29 -23.96
CA ASN A 279 -23.47 -10.18 -25.12
C ASN A 279 -24.09 -11.55 -24.81
N ASP A 280 -24.40 -11.86 -23.55
CA ASP A 280 -25.13 -13.07 -23.20
C ASP A 280 -26.59 -12.95 -23.67
N PRO A 281 -27.06 -13.81 -24.61
CA PRO A 281 -28.47 -13.83 -24.99
C PRO A 281 -29.30 -14.19 -23.75
N ALA A 282 -30.29 -13.34 -23.43
CA ALA A 282 -31.20 -13.59 -22.32
C ALA A 282 -31.73 -15.04 -22.37
N PRO A 283 -31.83 -15.74 -21.22
CA PRO A 283 -32.34 -17.10 -21.21
C PRO A 283 -33.74 -17.10 -21.83
N GLN A 284 -33.88 -17.82 -22.95
CA GLN A 284 -35.17 -18.08 -23.58
C GLN A 284 -35.96 -18.97 -22.61
N HIS A 285 -36.79 -18.34 -21.79
CA HIS A 285 -37.86 -18.99 -21.04
C HIS A 285 -39.17 -18.84 -21.78
#